data_AF-A0A450WJT5-F1
#
_entry.id   AF-A0A450WJT5-F1
#
_cell.length_a   1.000
_cell.length_b   1.000
_cell.length_c   1.000
_cell.angle_alpha   90.00
_cell.angle_beta   90.00
_cell.angle_gamma   90.00
#
_symmetry.space_group_name_H-M   'P 1'
#
loop_
_entity.id
_entity.type
_entity.pdbx_description
1 polymer ?
#
loop_
_entity_poly.entity_id
_entity_poly.type
_entity_poly.pdbx_seq_one_letter_code
_entity_poly.pdbx_strand_id
1 'polypeptide(L)'
;MNTISHKGYTARIEYDERDGIFVGRVLGIRGIISFHAGTLPQLHGEFETAIDDYLAECGEDGVAPEKSVPDGFGLRVPSKRSEKTPITAPVVTEGLHRRVAEIPPARVG
;
A
#
# COMPACT_ATOMS: atom_id res chain seq x y z
N MET A 1 -13.83 -13.71 5.28
CA MET A 1 -13.33 -12.84 4.20
C MET A 1 -12.43 -11.81 4.88
N ASN A 2 -11.13 -11.78 4.62
CA ASN A 2 -10.26 -10.73 5.16
C ASN A 2 -10.32 -9.53 4.23
N THR A 3 -10.66 -8.36 4.77
CA THR A 3 -10.74 -7.11 4.01
C THR A 3 -10.05 -5.99 4.74
N ILE A 4 -9.41 -5.09 4.01
CA ILE A 4 -8.83 -3.85 4.52
C ILE A 4 -9.46 -2.66 3.81
N SER A 5 -9.48 -1.50 4.47
CA SER A 5 -10.09 -0.29 3.95
C SER A 5 -9.19 0.93 4.14
N HIS A 6 -9.13 1.78 3.12
CA HIS A 6 -8.32 3.00 3.10
C HIS A 6 -8.96 4.04 2.19
N LYS A 7 -9.06 5.30 2.66
CA LYS A 7 -9.73 6.41 1.94
C LYS A 7 -11.12 6.02 1.39
N GLY A 8 -11.83 5.10 2.04
CA GLY A 8 -13.14 4.57 1.63
C GLY A 8 -13.12 3.55 0.48
N TYR A 9 -11.94 3.11 0.03
CA TYR A 9 -11.77 1.93 -0.80
C TYR A 9 -11.69 0.70 0.09
N THR A 10 -12.16 -0.44 -0.41
CA THR A 10 -12.07 -1.72 0.29
C THR A 10 -11.33 -2.70 -0.59
N ALA A 11 -10.38 -3.44 -0.03
CA ALA A 11 -9.70 -4.52 -0.72
C ALA A 11 -9.93 -5.85 -0.01
N ARG A 12 -10.07 -6.92 -0.80
CA ARG A 12 -10.04 -8.30 -0.32
C ARG A 12 -8.60 -8.76 -0.24
N ILE A 13 -8.27 -9.49 0.83
CA ILE A 13 -6.98 -10.11 1.02
C ILE A 13 -7.14 -11.63 0.95
N GLU A 14 -6.23 -12.25 0.23
CA GLU A 14 -6.02 -13.69 0.18
C GLU A 14 -4.57 -14.00 0.48
N TYR A 15 -4.34 -15.15 1.09
CA TYR A 15 -2.98 -15.67 1.26
C TYR A 15 -2.75 -16.71 0.17
N ASP A 16 -1.69 -16.51 -0.60
CA ASP A 16 -1.21 -17.50 -1.54
C ASP A 16 -0.20 -18.40 -0.83
N GLU A 17 -0.57 -19.66 -0.64
CA GLU A 17 0.26 -20.65 0.05
C GLU A 17 1.45 -21.13 -0.79
N ARG A 18 1.40 -20.97 -2.11
CA ARG A 18 2.45 -21.45 -3.03
C ARG A 18 3.63 -20.51 -3.01
N ASP A 19 3.34 -19.21 -3.05
CA ASP A 19 4.32 -18.14 -3.05
C ASP A 19 4.57 -17.59 -1.64
N GLY A 20 3.73 -17.94 -0.66
CA GLY A 20 3.87 -17.52 0.74
C GLY A 20 3.60 -16.04 0.96
N ILE A 21 2.79 -15.42 0.11
CA ILE A 21 2.52 -13.97 0.09
C ILE A 21 1.03 -13.67 0.30
N PHE A 22 0.74 -12.48 0.80
CA PHE A 22 -0.61 -11.94 0.79
C PHE A 22 -0.86 -11.20 -0.51
N VAL A 23 -1.98 -11.49 -1.14
CA VAL A 23 -2.47 -10.84 -2.36
C VAL A 23 -3.72 -10.05 -2.01
N GLY A 24 -3.69 -8.76 -2.30
CA GLY A 24 -4.79 -7.84 -2.14
C GLY A 24 -5.39 -7.44 -3.48
N ARG A 25 -6.73 -7.32 -3.53
CA ARG A 25 -7.46 -6.79 -4.69
C ARG A 25 -8.49 -5.77 -4.24
N VAL A 26 -8.43 -4.58 -4.82
CA VAL A 26 -9.42 -3.52 -4.58
C VAL A 26 -10.76 -3.91 -5.17
N LEU A 27 -11.81 -3.70 -4.40
CA LEU A 27 -13.19 -4.01 -4.76
C LEU A 27 -13.91 -2.72 -5.15
N GLY A 28 -14.86 -2.87 -6.07
CA GLY A 28 -15.83 -1.81 -6.34
C GLY A 28 -15.37 -0.72 -7.30
N ILE A 29 -14.37 -1.03 -8.13
CA ILE A 29 -13.90 -0.23 -9.25
C ILE A 29 -13.94 -1.08 -10.52
N ARG A 30 -14.04 -0.48 -11.72
CA ARG A 30 -13.99 -1.27 -12.97
C ARG A 30 -12.56 -1.66 -13.30
N GLY A 31 -11.59 -0.82 -12.92
CA GLY A 31 -10.18 -1.14 -12.97
C GLY A 31 -9.80 -2.34 -12.09
N ILE A 32 -8.67 -2.97 -12.40
CA ILE A 32 -8.11 -4.04 -11.57
C ILE A 32 -6.90 -3.44 -10.85
N ILE A 33 -7.08 -3.06 -9.58
CA ILE A 33 -5.97 -2.69 -8.70
C ILE A 33 -5.68 -3.89 -7.81
N SER A 34 -4.46 -4.42 -7.93
CA SER A 34 -3.97 -5.55 -7.15
C SER A 34 -2.62 -5.18 -6.53
N PHE A 35 -2.34 -5.68 -5.34
CA PHE A 35 -1.10 -5.45 -4.61
C PHE A 35 -0.73 -6.73 -3.87
N HIS A 36 0.53 -6.88 -3.48
CA HIS A 36 0.97 -8.08 -2.76
C HIS A 36 2.09 -7.75 -1.78
N ALA A 37 2.19 -8.52 -0.70
CA ALA A 37 3.27 -8.36 0.26
C ALA A 37 3.53 -9.64 1.06
N GLY A 38 4.74 -9.79 1.57
CA GLY A 38 5.10 -10.93 2.43
C GLY A 38 4.60 -10.80 3.87
N THR A 39 4.18 -9.61 4.30
CA THR A 39 3.70 -9.36 5.67
C THR A 39 2.51 -8.41 5.68
N LEU A 40 1.62 -8.55 6.67
CA LEU A 40 0.47 -7.66 6.87
C LEU A 40 0.82 -6.15 6.91
N PRO A 41 1.86 -5.68 7.63
CA PRO A 41 2.18 -4.26 7.63
C PRO A 41 2.66 -3.75 6.26
N GLN A 42 3.43 -4.55 5.52
CA GLN A 42 3.78 -4.19 4.13
C GLN A 42 2.54 -4.20 3.25
N LEU A 43 1.63 -5.15 3.42
CA LEU A 43 0.40 -5.23 2.64
C LEU A 43 -0.47 -3.98 2.80
N HIS A 44 -0.53 -3.42 4.01
CA HIS A 44 -1.19 -2.14 4.26
C HIS A 44 -0.49 -1.01 3.52
N GLY A 45 0.84 -0.90 3.61
CA GLY A 45 1.60 0.12 2.90
C GLY A 45 1.38 0.05 1.37
N GLU A 46 1.50 -1.14 0.80
CA GLU A 46 1.27 -1.38 -0.63
C GLU A 46 -0.16 -1.02 -1.06
N PHE A 47 -1.15 -1.29 -0.19
CA PHE A 47 -2.54 -0.90 -0.44
C PHE A 47 -2.71 0.63 -0.43
N GLU A 48 -2.16 1.31 0.57
CA GLU A 48 -2.25 2.77 0.69
C GLU A 48 -1.60 3.46 -0.52
N THR A 49 -0.41 2.99 -0.93
CA THR A 49 0.29 3.47 -2.12
C THR A 49 -0.52 3.20 -3.38
N ALA A 50 -1.05 1.99 -3.59
CA ALA A 50 -1.84 1.66 -4.78
C ALA A 50 -3.11 2.53 -4.92
N ILE A 51 -3.75 2.87 -3.79
CA ILE A 51 -4.91 3.78 -3.80
C ILE A 51 -4.48 5.23 -4.04
N ASP A 52 -3.37 5.68 -3.47
CA ASP A 52 -2.88 7.05 -3.69
C ASP A 52 -2.48 7.27 -5.16
N ASP A 53 -1.77 6.30 -5.75
CA ASP A 53 -1.36 6.31 -7.15
C ASP A 53 -2.59 6.33 -8.08
N TYR A 54 -3.58 5.46 -7.82
CA TYR A 54 -4.85 5.47 -8.57
C TYR A 54 -5.58 6.82 -8.50
N LEU A 55 -5.62 7.45 -7.32
CA LEU A 55 -6.25 8.76 -7.15
C LEU A 55 -5.45 9.87 -7.85
N ALA A 56 -4.12 9.77 -7.86
CA ALA A 56 -3.25 10.68 -8.56
C ALA A 56 -3.46 10.57 -10.08
N GLU A 57 -3.41 9.36 -10.64
CA GLU A 57 -3.67 9.11 -12.07
C GLU A 57 -5.05 9.63 -12.49
N CYS A 58 -6.11 9.35 -11.71
CA CYS A 58 -7.45 9.88 -11.97
C CYS A 58 -7.45 11.42 -11.98
N GLY A 59 -6.70 12.04 -11.05
CA GLY A 59 -6.54 13.49 -10.98
C GLY A 59 -5.78 14.08 -12.18
N GLU A 60 -4.79 13.36 -12.71
CA GLU A 60 -4.02 13.77 -13.89
C GLU A 60 -4.82 13.65 -15.18
N ASP A 61 -5.59 12.57 -15.34
CA ASP A 61 -6.45 12.32 -16.51
C ASP A 61 -7.76 13.16 -16.46
N GLY A 62 -8.05 13.80 -15.33
CA GLY A 62 -9.27 14.57 -15.10
C GLY A 62 -10.53 13.68 -15.00
N VAL A 63 -10.34 12.40 -14.73
CA VAL A 63 -11.41 11.41 -14.58
C VAL A 63 -11.82 11.29 -13.13
N ALA A 64 -13.13 11.19 -12.87
CA ALA A 64 -13.63 10.95 -11.52
C ALA A 64 -13.25 9.53 -11.08
N PRO A 65 -12.56 9.36 -9.94
CA PRO A 65 -12.16 8.05 -9.47
C PRO A 65 -13.41 7.21 -9.17
N GLU A 66 -13.39 5.98 -9.67
CA GLU A 66 -14.45 5.02 -9.46
C GLU A 66 -14.42 4.57 -8.01
N LYS A 67 -15.57 4.53 -7.36
CA LYS A 67 -15.66 4.06 -5.99
C LYS A 67 -17.02 3.47 -5.77
N SER A 68 -17.07 2.22 -5.31
CA SER A 68 -18.31 1.66 -4.80
C SER A 68 -18.62 2.33 -3.48
N VAL A 69 -19.58 3.24 -3.55
CA VAL A 69 -20.04 4.08 -2.45
C VAL A 69 -20.63 3.19 -1.34
N PRO A 70 -20.12 3.21 -0.10
CA PRO A 70 -21.01 3.16 1.05
C PRO A 70 -21.50 4.59 1.28
N ASP A 71 -22.77 4.81 0.92
CA ASP A 71 -23.65 5.93 1.27
C ASP A 71 -22.97 7.17 1.95
N GLY A 72 -22.90 8.29 1.22
CA GLY A 72 -23.03 9.60 1.87
C GLY A 72 -21.81 10.52 2.03
N PHE A 73 -20.66 10.32 1.37
CA PHE A 73 -19.59 11.33 1.40
C PHE A 73 -19.06 11.68 0.00
N GLY A 74 -19.54 12.81 -0.53
CA GLY A 74 -18.97 13.47 -1.71
C GLY A 74 -17.58 13.99 -1.40
N LEU A 75 -16.55 13.18 -1.68
CA LEU A 75 -15.17 13.63 -1.66
C LEU A 75 -14.93 14.47 -2.92
N ARG A 76 -15.15 15.79 -2.82
CA ARG A 76 -14.48 16.71 -3.75
C ARG A 76 -12.99 16.63 -3.44
N VAL A 77 -12.24 15.97 -4.32
CA VAL A 77 -10.79 16.13 -4.40
C VAL A 77 -10.50 17.51 -4.98
N PRO A 78 -9.94 18.47 -4.22
CA PRO A 78 -9.44 19.70 -4.83
C PRO A 78 -8.17 19.33 -5.59
N SER A 79 -8.24 19.32 -6.92
CA SER A 79 -7.06 19.21 -7.79
C SER A 79 -6.08 20.33 -7.41
N LYS A 80 -4.98 19.98 -6.75
CA LYS A 80 -3.84 20.87 -6.59
C LYS A 80 -2.59 20.18 -7.09
N ARG A 81 -2.39 20.36 -8.40
CA ARG A 81 -1.12 20.23 -9.11
C ARG A 81 0.01 20.84 -8.27
N SER A 82 1.02 20.02 -7.99
CA SER A 82 2.39 20.49 -7.79
C SER A 82 3.28 19.67 -8.70
N GLU A 83 3.65 20.29 -9.81
CA GLU A 83 4.73 19.85 -10.68
C GLU A 83 6.05 19.72 -9.87
N LYS A 84 6.96 18.87 -10.39
CA LYS A 84 8.38 18.63 -10.05
C LYS A 84 8.59 17.39 -9.15
N THR A 85 9.39 16.37 -9.49
CA THR A 85 10.67 16.32 -10.24
C THR A 85 10.98 14.84 -10.56
N PRO A 86 11.75 14.51 -11.62
CA PRO A 86 12.15 13.14 -11.95
C PRO A 86 12.99 12.45 -10.86
N ILE A 87 12.73 11.15 -10.75
CA ILE A 87 13.60 10.03 -10.31
C ILE A 87 15.03 10.39 -9.86
N THR A 88 15.36 10.01 -8.64
CA THR A 88 16.72 9.53 -8.31
C THR A 88 16.59 8.47 -7.23
N ALA A 89 16.74 7.21 -7.65
CA ALA A 89 17.07 6.13 -6.74
C ALA A 89 18.52 6.28 -6.29
N PRO A 90 18.84 6.11 -5.00
CA PRO A 90 20.13 5.58 -4.63
C PRO A 90 20.02 4.05 -4.65
N VAL A 91 20.66 3.45 -5.65
CA VAL A 91 21.20 2.09 -5.52
C VAL A 91 22.20 2.10 -4.37
N VAL A 92 21.80 1.60 -3.21
CA VAL A 92 22.74 1.21 -2.15
C VAL A 92 23.12 -0.23 -2.41
N THR A 93 24.13 -0.40 -3.27
CA THR A 93 25.03 -1.54 -3.18
C THR A 93 25.95 -1.32 -1.99
N GLU A 94 26.17 -2.41 -1.25
CA GLU A 94 27.38 -2.73 -0.49
C GLU A 94 27.19 -2.91 1.03
N GLY A 95 27.60 -4.09 1.49
CA GLY A 95 28.23 -4.21 2.80
C GLY A 95 27.44 -4.93 3.89
N LEU A 96 27.45 -6.26 3.85
CA LEU A 96 27.32 -7.13 5.01
C LEU A 96 28.15 -6.60 6.20
N HIS A 97 27.51 -6.10 7.26
CA HIS A 97 28.06 -6.22 8.61
C HIS A 97 26.97 -6.52 9.64
N ARG A 98 26.95 -7.80 9.99
CA ARG A 98 26.39 -8.38 11.20
C ARG A 98 26.62 -7.50 12.43
N ARG A 99 25.55 -7.15 13.14
CA ARG A 99 25.62 -6.85 14.58
C ARG A 99 24.54 -7.63 15.32
N VAL A 100 24.99 -8.74 15.90
CA VAL A 100 24.37 -9.35 17.07
C VAL A 100 24.65 -8.39 18.23
N ALA A 101 23.59 -7.87 18.85
CA ALA A 101 23.67 -7.25 20.16
C ALA A 101 22.91 -8.16 21.12
N GLU A 102 23.69 -8.79 21.97
CA GLU A 102 23.36 -9.88 22.86
C GLU A 102 22.61 -9.32 24.08
N ILE A 103 21.52 -9.98 24.45
CA ILE A 103 20.76 -9.72 25.67
C ILE A 103 21.60 -10.30 26.82
N PRO A 104 22.06 -9.52 27.82
CA PRO A 104 22.65 -10.12 29.01
C PRO A 104 21.55 -10.73 29.89
N PRO A 105 21.58 -12.02 30.24
CA PRO A 105 20.71 -12.53 31.29
C PRO A 105 21.25 -12.17 32.67
N ALA A 106 20.31 -11.90 33.57
CA ALA A 106 20.50 -11.72 34.99
C ALA A 106 21.08 -12.99 35.68
N ARG A 107 21.90 -12.77 36.70
CA ARG A 107 22.19 -13.68 37.83
C ARG A 107 22.65 -12.77 38.98
N VAL A 108 21.99 -12.66 40.14
CA VAL A 108 21.69 -13.66 41.19
C VAL A 108 22.94 -14.43 41.62
N GLY A 109 23.35 -14.16 42.87
CA GLY A 109 24.53 -14.66 43.55
C GLY A 109 24.92 -13.68 44.65
#